data_AF-A0A972JXH2-F1
#
_entry.id   AF-A0A972JXH2-F1
#
_cell.length_a   1.000
_cell.length_b   1.000
_cell.length_c   1.000
_cell.angle_alpha   90.00
_cell.angle_beta   90.00
_cell.angle_gamma   90.00
#
_symmetry.space_group_name_H-M   'P 1'
#
loop_
_entity.id
_entity.type
_entity.pdbx_description
1 polymer ?
#
loop_
_entity_poly.entity_id
_entity_poly.type
_entity_poly.pdbx_seq_one_letter_code
_entity_poly.pdbx_strand_id
1 'polypeptide(L)'
;MTAGNSHQENILHALKEVEDRSAIPPGEQERQEALANAAQSLQLTPDRVTITEVRHHPHVRAYLHAANDHLKLLGYTEHGTRHAGLVGNIAANVLERLGYLQRQSELAAIAGLLHDIGNVINREMHGQAGAIMAKDILLNLDMNINEVIMIMGAIGNHEEERGHAISPIAAALILADKADVHRSRVHNTDPATFDIHDRVNYAATHSFLHVDAEAQRITLDITIDPSIASVMDYFEIFLSRMIICRRAAEFLGCRFGLEINGSRLE
;
A
#
# COMPACT_ATOMS: atom_id res chain seq x y z
N MET A 1 -24.38 -23.72 22.79
CA MET A 1 -23.47 -23.80 21.63
C MET A 1 -24.26 -23.36 20.41
N THR A 2 -24.10 -22.12 19.92
CA THR A 2 -24.55 -21.65 18.57
C THR A 2 -24.28 -20.15 18.30
N ALA A 3 -23.34 -19.49 18.98
CA ALA A 3 -23.03 -18.08 18.72
C ALA A 3 -21.84 -17.85 17.74
N GLY A 4 -21.05 -18.89 17.45
CA GLY A 4 -19.84 -18.76 16.63
C GLY A 4 -20.04 -18.86 15.11
N ASN A 5 -21.15 -19.46 14.64
CA ASN A 5 -21.32 -19.80 13.22
C ASN A 5 -21.85 -18.64 12.36
N SER A 6 -22.63 -17.73 12.95
CA SER A 6 -23.21 -16.59 12.23
C SER A 6 -22.20 -15.50 11.88
N HIS A 7 -21.11 -15.39 12.65
CA HIS A 7 -20.10 -14.36 12.42
C HIS A 7 -19.14 -14.74 11.28
N GLN A 8 -18.75 -16.02 11.18
CA GLN A 8 -17.97 -16.53 10.05
C GLN A 8 -18.75 -16.48 8.73
N GLU A 9 -20.05 -16.80 8.74
CA GLU A 9 -20.91 -16.71 7.56
C GLU A 9 -21.05 -15.26 7.06
N ASN A 10 -21.18 -14.29 7.98
CA ASN A 10 -21.23 -12.87 7.62
C ASN A 10 -19.91 -12.37 7.00
N ILE A 11 -18.77 -12.84 7.51
CA ILE A 11 -17.45 -12.50 6.95
C ILE A 11 -17.31 -13.09 5.53
N LEU A 12 -17.65 -14.38 5.34
CA LEU A 12 -17.60 -15.00 4.01
C LEU A 12 -18.52 -14.29 3.00
N HIS A 13 -19.70 -13.87 3.43
CA HIS A 13 -20.64 -13.13 2.59
C HIS A 13 -20.07 -11.76 2.18
N ALA A 14 -19.51 -11.01 3.13
CA ALA A 14 -18.88 -9.72 2.85
C ALA A 14 -17.66 -9.87 1.91
N LEU A 15 -16.84 -10.91 2.11
CA LEU A 15 -15.73 -11.24 1.22
C LEU A 15 -16.20 -11.47 -0.22
N LYS A 16 -17.31 -12.20 -0.38
CA LYS A 16 -17.89 -12.51 -1.69
C LYS A 16 -18.47 -11.29 -2.39
N GLU A 17 -19.16 -10.40 -1.67
CA GLU A 17 -19.67 -9.14 -2.22
C GLU A 17 -18.54 -8.20 -2.70
N VAL A 18 -17.39 -8.22 -2.02
CA VAL A 18 -16.18 -7.45 -2.42
C VAL A 18 -15.46 -8.10 -3.61
N GLU A 19 -15.56 -9.42 -3.78
CA GLU A 19 -15.08 -10.12 -4.98
C GLU A 19 -15.98 -9.83 -6.19
N ASP A 20 -17.30 -9.89 -6.04
CA ASP A 20 -18.27 -9.71 -7.14
C ASP A 20 -18.30 -8.28 -7.70
N ARG A 21 -17.84 -7.28 -6.94
CA ARG A 21 -17.74 -5.87 -7.40
C ARG A 21 -16.43 -5.53 -8.10
N SER A 22 -15.47 -6.45 -8.16
CA SER A 22 -14.17 -6.21 -8.81
C SER A 22 -14.27 -6.40 -10.33
N ALA A 23 -13.65 -5.50 -11.10
CA ALA A 23 -13.58 -5.66 -12.55
C ALA A 23 -12.89 -6.99 -12.90
N ILE A 24 -13.45 -7.75 -13.84
CA ILE A 24 -12.85 -9.01 -14.33
C ILE A 24 -11.46 -8.65 -14.90
N PRO A 25 -10.36 -9.15 -14.34
CA PRO A 25 -9.04 -8.84 -14.87
C PRO A 25 -8.89 -9.40 -16.29
N PRO A 26 -8.14 -8.71 -17.17
CA PRO A 26 -7.84 -9.22 -18.51
C PRO A 26 -7.20 -10.61 -18.42
N GLY A 27 -7.36 -11.41 -19.48
CA GLY A 27 -6.79 -12.76 -19.53
C GLY A 27 -5.27 -12.73 -19.33
N GLU A 28 -4.68 -13.81 -18.81
CA GLU A 28 -3.25 -13.89 -18.47
C GLU A 28 -2.35 -13.40 -19.62
N GLN A 29 -2.69 -13.74 -20.86
CA GLN A 29 -1.94 -13.36 -22.05
C GLN A 29 -1.97 -11.84 -22.33
N GLU A 30 -3.14 -11.19 -22.21
CA GLU A 30 -3.28 -9.73 -22.37
C GLU A 30 -2.54 -8.97 -21.27
N ARG A 31 -2.52 -9.52 -20.05
CA ARG A 31 -1.75 -8.97 -18.93
C ARG A 31 -0.25 -9.03 -19.22
N GLN A 32 0.27 -10.16 -19.68
CA GLN A 32 1.70 -10.32 -20.02
C GLN A 32 2.13 -9.38 -21.15
N GLU A 33 1.31 -9.21 -22.18
CA GLU A 33 1.59 -8.28 -23.28
C GLU A 33 1.63 -6.82 -22.80
N ALA A 34 0.68 -6.40 -21.95
CA ALA A 34 0.67 -5.06 -21.37
C ALA A 34 1.92 -4.80 -20.50
N LEU A 35 2.34 -5.78 -19.71
CA LEU A 35 3.55 -5.71 -18.89
C LEU A 35 4.83 -5.58 -19.73
N ALA A 36 4.94 -6.38 -20.80
CA ALA A 36 6.09 -6.33 -21.71
C ALA A 36 6.21 -4.97 -22.42
N ASN A 37 5.08 -4.40 -22.88
CA ASN A 37 5.05 -3.10 -23.53
C ASN A 37 5.43 -1.96 -22.57
N ALA A 38 4.95 -2.00 -21.32
CA ALA A 38 5.33 -1.01 -20.31
C ALA A 38 6.84 -1.04 -20.01
N ALA A 39 7.44 -2.23 -19.94
CA ALA A 39 8.87 -2.41 -19.67
C ALA A 39 9.78 -1.83 -20.77
N GLN A 40 9.38 -1.93 -22.05
CA GLN A 40 10.17 -1.38 -23.17
C GLN A 40 10.35 0.14 -23.09
N SER A 41 9.44 0.85 -22.43
CA SER A 41 9.48 2.32 -22.30
C SER A 41 10.38 2.82 -21.14
N LEU A 42 10.89 1.93 -20.28
CA LEU A 42 11.51 2.27 -19.00
C LEU A 42 13.04 2.14 -19.02
N GLN A 43 13.69 2.83 -19.96
CA GLN A 43 15.15 2.91 -20.01
C GLN A 43 15.69 3.91 -18.98
N LEU A 44 16.79 3.55 -18.31
CA LEU A 44 17.49 4.47 -17.41
C LEU A 44 18.20 5.55 -18.23
N THR A 45 17.71 6.79 -18.15
CA THR A 45 18.40 7.96 -18.70
C THR A 45 19.16 8.72 -17.59
N PRO A 46 20.28 9.40 -17.90
CA PRO A 46 21.03 10.20 -16.92
C PRO A 46 20.23 11.37 -16.36
N ASP A 47 19.38 11.99 -17.18
CA ASP A 47 18.60 13.19 -16.84
C ASP A 47 17.20 12.86 -16.31
N ARG A 48 17.00 11.65 -15.77
CA ARG A 48 15.70 11.24 -15.23
C ARG A 48 15.47 11.84 -13.86
N VAL A 49 14.21 12.16 -13.58
CA VAL A 49 13.78 12.56 -12.23
C VAL A 49 13.88 11.37 -11.27
N THR A 50 14.64 11.55 -10.20
CA THR A 50 14.91 10.55 -9.18
C THR A 50 13.99 10.69 -7.97
N ILE A 51 13.88 9.62 -7.17
CA ILE A 51 13.18 9.67 -5.87
C ILE A 51 13.76 10.75 -4.95
N THR A 52 15.07 10.99 -5.02
CA THR A 52 15.75 12.01 -4.21
C THR A 52 15.26 13.40 -4.58
N GLU A 53 15.14 13.73 -5.86
CA GLU A 53 14.63 15.03 -6.31
C GLU A 53 13.17 15.24 -5.88
N VAL A 54 12.33 14.22 -6.06
CA VAL A 54 10.92 14.29 -5.62
C VAL A 54 10.82 14.51 -4.11
N ARG A 55 11.64 13.79 -3.30
CA ARG A 55 11.66 13.94 -1.84
C ARG A 55 12.07 15.34 -1.38
N HIS A 56 12.95 16.01 -2.11
CA HIS A 56 13.40 17.36 -1.78
C HIS A 56 12.50 18.45 -2.35
N HIS A 57 11.54 18.11 -3.21
CA HIS A 57 10.61 19.07 -3.77
C HIS A 57 9.81 19.76 -2.64
N PRO A 58 9.76 21.11 -2.60
CA PRO A 58 9.17 21.85 -1.48
C PRO A 58 7.69 21.52 -1.25
N HIS A 59 6.91 21.29 -2.32
CA HIS A 59 5.50 20.93 -2.18
C HIS A 59 5.29 19.56 -1.55
N VAL A 60 6.19 18.58 -1.79
CA VAL A 60 6.03 17.23 -1.23
C VAL A 60 6.10 17.28 0.29
N ARG A 61 7.10 17.99 0.83
CA ARG A 61 7.25 18.16 2.28
C ARG A 61 6.05 18.89 2.90
N ALA A 62 5.60 19.97 2.25
CA ALA A 62 4.46 20.75 2.73
C ALA A 62 3.17 19.92 2.75
N TYR A 63 2.89 19.17 1.69
CA TYR A 63 1.70 18.31 1.62
C TYR A 63 1.74 17.17 2.62
N LEU A 64 2.88 16.46 2.76
CA LEU A 64 2.99 15.38 3.75
C LEU A 64 2.80 15.87 5.18
N HIS A 65 3.36 17.04 5.53
CA HIS A 65 3.14 17.62 6.85
C HIS A 65 1.68 17.99 7.08
N ALA A 66 1.06 18.73 6.14
CA ALA A 66 -0.33 19.16 6.28
C ALA A 66 -1.30 17.97 6.31
N ALA A 67 -1.12 16.97 5.42
CA ALA A 67 -1.90 15.74 5.40
C ALA A 67 -1.84 15.01 6.75
N ASN A 68 -0.63 14.85 7.31
CA ASN A 68 -0.46 14.19 8.60
C ASN A 68 -1.11 14.97 9.75
N ASP A 69 -0.99 16.31 9.76
CA ASP A 69 -1.62 17.14 10.78
C ASP A 69 -3.15 17.08 10.71
N HIS A 70 -3.73 17.11 9.50
CA HIS A 70 -5.17 16.96 9.30
C HIS A 70 -5.67 15.59 9.78
N LEU A 71 -4.99 14.51 9.40
CA LEU A 71 -5.37 13.15 9.80
C LEU A 71 -5.25 12.94 11.31
N LYS A 72 -4.23 13.51 11.94
CA LYS A 72 -4.09 13.51 13.40
C LYS A 72 -5.29 14.16 14.10
N LEU A 73 -5.78 15.29 13.59
CA LEU A 73 -6.96 15.97 14.14
C LEU A 73 -8.25 15.15 14.00
N LEU A 74 -8.31 14.29 12.99
CA LEU A 74 -9.43 13.38 12.74
C LEU A 74 -9.31 12.05 13.50
N GLY A 75 -8.23 11.84 14.26
CA GLY A 75 -8.00 10.62 15.04
C GLY A 75 -7.43 9.45 14.23
N TYR A 76 -6.92 9.69 13.02
CA TYR A 76 -6.22 8.67 12.25
C TYR A 76 -4.76 8.53 12.71
N THR A 77 -4.16 7.41 12.33
CA THR A 77 -2.74 7.13 12.53
C THR A 77 -1.82 8.07 11.71
N GLU A 78 -0.51 7.96 11.93
CA GLU A 78 0.53 8.74 11.25
C GLU A 78 0.59 8.43 9.75
N HIS A 79 0.57 9.47 8.92
CA HIS A 79 0.70 9.39 7.45
C HIS A 79 1.67 10.47 6.95
N GLY A 80 2.66 10.83 7.76
CA GLY A 80 3.69 11.83 7.47
C GLY A 80 4.91 11.22 6.80
N THR A 81 6.05 11.91 6.91
CA THR A 81 7.28 11.57 6.17
C THR A 81 7.83 10.20 6.54
N ARG A 82 7.60 9.72 7.78
CA ARG A 82 8.06 8.38 8.20
C ARG A 82 7.31 7.31 7.41
N HIS A 83 5.98 7.36 7.42
CA HIS A 83 5.13 6.44 6.67
C HIS A 83 5.43 6.49 5.16
N ALA A 84 5.34 7.66 4.54
CA ALA A 84 5.55 7.82 3.10
C ALA A 84 6.96 7.34 2.66
N GLY A 85 7.98 7.62 3.46
CA GLY A 85 9.34 7.15 3.21
C GLY A 85 9.47 5.63 3.33
N LEU A 86 8.85 5.02 4.35
CA LEU A 86 8.85 3.58 4.55
C LEU A 86 8.12 2.85 3.40
N VAL A 87 6.93 3.31 3.03
CA VAL A 87 6.15 2.75 1.92
C VAL A 87 6.93 2.83 0.61
N GLY A 88 7.53 3.98 0.30
CA GLY A 88 8.36 4.12 -0.90
C GLY A 88 9.53 3.11 -0.92
N ASN A 89 10.23 2.94 0.21
CA ASN A 89 11.34 2.00 0.29
C ASN A 89 10.89 0.53 0.13
N ILE A 90 9.79 0.14 0.78
CA ILE A 90 9.26 -1.23 0.67
C ILE A 90 8.78 -1.49 -0.76
N ALA A 91 8.07 -0.55 -1.38
CA ALA A 91 7.56 -0.69 -2.75
C ALA A 91 8.69 -0.92 -3.77
N ALA A 92 9.78 -0.15 -3.68
CA ALA A 92 10.97 -0.40 -4.49
C ALA A 92 11.57 -1.79 -4.20
N ASN A 93 11.72 -2.15 -2.92
CA ASN A 93 12.36 -3.40 -2.53
C ASN A 93 11.58 -4.63 -3.01
N VAL A 94 10.24 -4.57 -3.03
CA VAL A 94 9.38 -5.63 -3.58
C VAL A 94 9.73 -5.88 -5.05
N LEU A 95 9.78 -4.83 -5.87
CA LEU A 95 10.08 -4.96 -7.29
C LEU A 95 11.53 -5.39 -7.55
N GLU A 96 12.50 -4.83 -6.80
CA GLU A 96 13.91 -5.22 -6.90
C GLU A 96 14.12 -6.71 -6.60
N ARG A 97 13.52 -7.21 -5.52
CA ARG A 97 13.65 -8.63 -5.12
C ARG A 97 13.03 -9.59 -6.12
N LEU A 98 11.97 -9.16 -6.81
CA LEU A 98 11.33 -9.92 -7.87
C LEU A 98 12.01 -9.78 -9.24
N GLY A 99 13.11 -9.02 -9.34
CA GLY A 99 13.90 -8.89 -10.56
C GLY A 99 13.33 -7.93 -11.61
N TYR A 100 12.43 -7.02 -11.22
CA TYR A 100 11.94 -5.97 -12.10
C TYR A 100 13.03 -4.92 -12.39
N LEU A 101 12.79 -4.09 -13.42
CA LEU A 101 13.74 -3.06 -13.83
C LEU A 101 13.96 -2.05 -12.70
N GLN A 102 15.20 -1.60 -12.52
CA GLN A 102 15.56 -0.60 -11.51
C GLN A 102 14.69 0.67 -11.62
N ARG A 103 14.33 1.10 -12.85
CA ARG A 103 13.45 2.25 -13.04
C ARG A 103 12.04 1.98 -12.53
N GLN A 104 11.48 0.79 -12.73
CA GLN A 104 10.16 0.43 -12.17
C GLN A 104 10.18 0.50 -10.65
N SER A 105 11.24 -0.01 -10.01
CA SER A 105 11.41 0.08 -8.55
C SER A 105 11.50 1.53 -8.08
N GLU A 106 12.23 2.39 -8.79
CA GLU A 106 12.31 3.83 -8.47
C GLU A 106 10.95 4.53 -8.64
N LEU A 107 10.18 4.20 -9.68
CA LEU A 107 8.81 4.73 -9.85
C LEU A 107 7.87 4.23 -8.75
N ALA A 108 8.01 3.00 -8.27
CA ALA A 108 7.27 2.48 -7.12
C ALA A 108 7.64 3.23 -5.83
N ALA A 109 8.91 3.56 -5.62
CA ALA A 109 9.31 4.43 -4.52
C ALA A 109 8.71 5.83 -4.60
N ILE A 110 8.66 6.42 -5.80
CA ILE A 110 8.05 7.75 -6.03
C ILE A 110 6.55 7.70 -5.77
N ALA A 111 5.87 6.66 -6.27
CA ALA A 111 4.45 6.45 -6.00
C ALA A 111 4.19 6.30 -4.49
N GLY A 112 4.98 5.48 -3.78
CA GLY A 112 4.88 5.32 -2.34
C GLY A 112 5.16 6.58 -1.53
N LEU A 113 6.10 7.42 -1.96
CA LEU A 113 6.34 8.71 -1.31
C LEU A 113 5.16 9.67 -1.44
N LEU A 114 4.41 9.59 -2.55
CA LEU A 114 3.37 10.55 -2.90
C LEU A 114 1.94 10.05 -2.65
N HIS A 115 1.74 8.77 -2.36
CA HIS A 115 0.40 8.15 -2.42
C HIS A 115 -0.66 8.82 -1.53
N ASP A 116 -0.23 9.31 -0.37
CA ASP A 116 -1.10 9.89 0.65
C ASP A 116 -1.22 11.42 0.62
N ILE A 117 -0.55 12.12 -0.29
CA ILE A 117 -0.58 13.60 -0.29
C ILE A 117 -1.99 14.17 -0.50
N GLY A 118 -2.90 13.39 -1.08
CA GLY A 118 -4.30 13.76 -1.26
C GLY A 118 -5.06 13.94 0.06
N ASN A 119 -4.57 13.39 1.17
CA ASN A 119 -5.18 13.56 2.50
C ASN A 119 -5.12 15.03 2.97
N VAL A 120 -4.35 15.91 2.32
CA VAL A 120 -4.43 17.36 2.57
C VAL A 120 -5.82 17.93 2.22
N ILE A 121 -6.53 17.31 1.27
CA ILE A 121 -7.87 17.70 0.83
C ILE A 121 -8.93 16.95 1.63
N ASN A 122 -8.89 15.62 1.61
CA ASN A 122 -9.82 14.76 2.35
C ASN A 122 -9.26 13.32 2.43
N ARG A 123 -9.66 12.54 3.44
CA ARG A 123 -9.40 11.10 3.51
C ARG A 123 -10.20 10.34 2.44
N GLU A 124 -11.44 10.75 2.20
CA GLU A 124 -12.27 10.20 1.15
C GLU A 124 -11.67 10.58 -0.21
N MET A 125 -11.47 9.59 -1.09
CA MET A 125 -10.88 9.76 -2.42
C MET A 125 -9.45 10.35 -2.43
N HIS A 126 -8.69 10.22 -1.34
CA HIS A 126 -7.32 10.74 -1.26
C HIS A 126 -6.39 10.14 -2.32
N GLY A 127 -6.58 8.89 -2.73
CA GLY A 127 -5.80 8.29 -3.82
C GLY A 127 -6.01 9.02 -5.15
N GLN A 128 -7.25 9.35 -5.53
CA GLN A 128 -7.53 10.06 -6.78
C GLN A 128 -7.07 11.52 -6.72
N ALA A 129 -7.31 12.20 -5.60
CA ALA A 129 -6.83 13.57 -5.38
C ALA A 129 -5.29 13.61 -5.38
N GLY A 130 -4.65 12.67 -4.68
CA GLY A 130 -3.21 12.50 -4.59
C GLY A 130 -2.56 12.24 -5.93
N ALA A 131 -3.18 11.42 -6.80
CA ALA A 131 -2.70 11.18 -8.15
C ALA A 131 -2.65 12.48 -8.98
N ILE A 132 -3.70 13.31 -8.91
CA ILE A 132 -3.76 14.59 -9.63
C ILE A 132 -2.72 15.57 -9.06
N MET A 133 -2.57 15.64 -7.74
CA MET A 133 -1.55 16.49 -7.11
C MET A 133 -0.12 16.05 -7.42
N ALA A 134 0.13 14.74 -7.44
CA ALA A 134 1.43 14.16 -7.75
C ALA A 134 1.84 14.51 -9.19
N LYS A 135 0.90 14.46 -10.14
CA LYS A 135 1.12 14.87 -11.54
C LYS A 135 1.75 16.25 -11.61
N ASP A 136 1.20 17.24 -10.91
CA ASP A 136 1.67 18.63 -11.00
C ASP A 136 3.10 18.78 -10.46
N ILE A 137 3.43 18.06 -9.37
CA ILE A 137 4.80 18.00 -8.83
C ILE A 137 5.76 17.36 -9.83
N LEU A 138 5.39 16.22 -10.40
CA LEU A 138 6.26 15.46 -11.28
C LEU A 138 6.49 16.16 -12.62
N LEU A 139 5.47 16.83 -13.16
CA LEU A 139 5.62 17.66 -14.36
C LEU A 139 6.46 18.92 -14.09
N ASN A 140 6.40 19.47 -12.88
CA ASN A 140 7.28 20.59 -12.50
C ASN A 140 8.77 20.20 -12.47
N LEU A 141 9.05 18.91 -12.25
CA LEU A 141 10.40 18.34 -12.31
C LEU A 141 10.78 17.86 -13.73
N ASP A 142 9.99 18.19 -14.74
CA ASP A 142 10.20 17.74 -16.14
C ASP A 142 10.22 16.21 -16.29
N MET A 143 9.53 15.46 -15.41
CA MET A 143 9.42 14.01 -15.52
C MET A 143 8.67 13.61 -16.81
N ASN A 144 9.13 12.54 -17.45
CA ASN A 144 8.49 11.99 -18.64
C ASN A 144 7.01 11.64 -18.36
N ILE A 145 6.10 12.14 -19.21
CA ILE A 145 4.66 11.98 -19.04
C ILE A 145 4.22 10.50 -18.91
N ASN A 146 4.89 9.56 -19.58
CA ASN A 146 4.55 8.14 -19.47
C ASN A 146 4.82 7.61 -18.07
N GLU A 147 5.91 8.03 -17.43
CA GLU A 147 6.24 7.66 -16.05
C GLU A 147 5.29 8.34 -15.06
N VAL A 148 4.93 9.60 -15.33
CA VAL A 148 3.91 10.32 -14.55
C VAL A 148 2.58 9.55 -14.59
N ILE A 149 2.13 9.11 -15.76
CA ILE A 149 0.90 8.32 -15.91
C ILE A 149 0.98 7.00 -15.12
N MET A 150 2.13 6.33 -15.12
CA MET A 150 2.32 5.10 -14.34
C MET A 150 2.20 5.36 -12.83
N ILE A 151 2.83 6.43 -12.32
CA ILE A 151 2.76 6.83 -10.92
C ILE A 151 1.33 7.25 -10.54
N MET A 152 0.67 8.06 -11.37
CA MET A 152 -0.72 8.46 -11.18
C MET A 152 -1.64 7.24 -11.11
N GLY A 153 -1.47 6.27 -12.02
CA GLY A 153 -2.23 5.04 -12.04
C GLY A 153 -2.04 4.22 -10.76
N ALA A 154 -0.80 4.11 -10.28
CA ALA A 154 -0.51 3.44 -9.01
C ALA A 154 -1.18 4.13 -7.82
N ILE A 155 -1.01 5.45 -7.69
CA ILE A 155 -1.59 6.23 -6.59
C ILE A 155 -3.13 6.21 -6.65
N GLY A 156 -3.74 6.32 -7.84
CA GLY A 156 -5.20 6.33 -7.96
C GLY A 156 -5.88 5.01 -7.58
N ASN A 157 -5.12 3.91 -7.49
CA ASN A 157 -5.63 2.55 -7.32
C ASN A 157 -5.11 1.83 -6.08
N HIS A 158 -4.47 2.52 -5.13
CA HIS A 158 -3.85 1.85 -3.98
C HIS A 158 -4.81 1.53 -2.80
N GLU A 159 -6.02 2.08 -2.81
CA GLU A 159 -7.01 1.91 -1.72
C GLU A 159 -7.95 0.72 -1.94
N GLU A 160 -8.39 0.09 -0.85
CA GLU A 160 -9.16 -1.16 -0.84
C GLU A 160 -10.53 -1.04 -1.53
N GLU A 161 -11.22 0.07 -1.32
CA GLU A 161 -12.63 0.22 -1.71
C GLU A 161 -12.82 0.30 -3.23
N ARG A 162 -11.82 0.80 -3.95
CA ARG A 162 -11.93 1.19 -5.37
C ARG A 162 -10.70 0.84 -6.20
N GLY A 163 -9.63 0.39 -5.56
CA GLY A 163 -8.33 0.17 -6.16
C GLY A 163 -8.12 -1.24 -6.68
N HIS A 164 -7.28 -1.33 -7.71
CA HIS A 164 -6.84 -2.58 -8.30
C HIS A 164 -5.34 -2.51 -8.62
N ALA A 165 -4.64 -3.63 -8.45
CA ALA A 165 -3.28 -3.76 -8.97
C ALA A 165 -3.32 -3.77 -10.52
N ILE A 166 -3.15 -2.60 -11.13
CA ILE A 166 -3.21 -2.41 -12.59
C ILE A 166 -1.83 -2.43 -13.25
N SER A 167 -0.76 -2.40 -12.45
CA SER A 167 0.63 -2.42 -12.89
C SER A 167 1.54 -2.96 -11.78
N PRO A 168 2.79 -3.34 -12.07
CA PRO A 168 3.73 -3.79 -11.04
C PRO A 168 3.99 -2.70 -9.99
N ILE A 169 4.03 -1.44 -10.42
CA ILE A 169 4.20 -0.26 -9.56
C ILE A 169 3.01 -0.14 -8.60
N ALA A 170 1.78 -0.30 -9.11
CA ALA A 170 0.56 -0.27 -8.28
C ALA A 170 0.53 -1.45 -7.29
N ALA A 171 0.86 -2.65 -7.74
CA ALA A 171 0.89 -3.84 -6.91
C ALA A 171 1.89 -3.71 -5.76
N ALA A 172 3.10 -3.26 -6.05
CA ALA A 172 4.13 -3.03 -5.04
C ALA A 172 3.75 -1.92 -4.05
N LEU A 173 3.11 -0.83 -4.53
CA LEU A 173 2.60 0.23 -3.68
C LEU A 173 1.54 -0.28 -2.70
N ILE A 174 0.55 -1.05 -3.19
CA ILE A 174 -0.49 -1.65 -2.35
C ILE A 174 0.13 -2.50 -1.25
N LEU A 175 1.02 -3.42 -1.62
CA LEU A 175 1.68 -4.31 -0.64
C LEU A 175 2.48 -3.51 0.39
N ALA A 176 3.19 -2.47 -0.05
CA ALA A 176 4.03 -1.65 0.81
C ALA A 176 3.23 -0.81 1.81
N ASP A 177 2.15 -0.16 1.37
CA ASP A 177 1.30 0.66 2.24
C ASP A 177 0.62 -0.22 3.31
N LYS A 178 -0.03 -1.30 2.87
CA LYS A 178 -0.79 -2.16 3.79
C LYS A 178 0.09 -2.99 4.73
N ALA A 179 1.41 -3.02 4.51
CA ALA A 179 2.37 -3.64 5.41
C ALA A 179 2.76 -2.75 6.61
N ASP A 180 2.53 -1.43 6.60
CA ASP A 180 2.94 -0.54 7.70
C ASP A 180 1.91 -0.52 8.85
N VAL A 181 1.67 -1.69 9.45
CA VAL A 181 0.89 -1.88 10.68
C VAL A 181 1.84 -1.96 11.87
N HIS A 182 1.99 -0.88 12.62
CA HIS A 182 3.01 -0.81 13.67
C HIS A 182 2.70 0.28 14.69
N ARG A 183 3.14 0.10 15.95
CA ARG A 183 2.91 1.06 17.04
C ARG A 183 3.41 2.47 16.78
N SER A 184 4.40 2.63 15.91
CA SER A 184 4.89 3.96 15.50
C SER A 184 3.88 4.75 14.66
N ARG A 185 2.82 4.10 14.18
CA ARG A 185 1.69 4.74 13.51
C ARG A 185 0.77 5.47 14.49
N VAL A 186 0.79 5.14 15.77
CA VAL A 186 -0.18 5.66 16.74
C VAL A 186 0.21 7.08 17.15
N HIS A 187 -0.65 8.06 16.84
CA HIS A 187 -0.48 9.45 17.29
C HIS A 187 -0.93 9.64 18.74
N ASN A 188 -1.96 8.91 19.15
CA ASN A 188 -2.54 9.02 20.48
C ASN A 188 -1.58 8.44 21.52
N THR A 189 -1.26 9.24 22.55
CA THR A 189 -0.34 8.82 23.62
C THR A 189 -1.05 8.31 24.87
N ASP A 190 -2.40 8.37 24.91
CA ASP A 190 -3.19 7.92 26.05
C ASP A 190 -3.94 6.61 25.71
N PRO A 191 -3.44 5.46 26.17
CA PRO A 191 -4.07 4.15 25.94
C PRO A 191 -5.52 4.05 26.39
N ALA A 192 -5.96 4.87 27.35
CA ALA A 192 -7.35 4.85 27.83
C ALA A 192 -8.35 5.38 26.80
N THR A 193 -7.87 6.09 25.77
CA THR A 193 -8.70 6.72 24.73
C THR A 193 -8.52 6.10 23.35
N PHE A 194 -7.79 4.98 23.26
CA PHE A 194 -7.55 4.30 21.99
C PHE A 194 -8.85 3.80 21.35
N ASP A 195 -8.99 4.08 20.06
CA ASP A 195 -9.94 3.37 19.23
C ASP A 195 -9.40 1.97 18.86
N ILE A 196 -10.10 1.24 17.99
CA ILE A 196 -9.64 -0.09 17.56
C ILE A 196 -8.37 -0.02 16.69
N HIS A 197 -8.19 1.02 15.87
CA HIS A 197 -7.02 1.16 15.02
C HIS A 197 -5.77 1.45 15.85
N ASP A 198 -5.87 2.38 16.80
CA ASP A 198 -4.81 2.70 17.75
C ASP A 198 -4.42 1.46 18.55
N ARG A 199 -5.40 0.73 19.11
CA ARG A 199 -5.13 -0.46 19.92
C ARG A 199 -4.41 -1.55 19.13
N VAL A 200 -4.89 -1.89 17.92
CA VAL A 200 -4.26 -2.92 17.09
C VAL A 200 -2.87 -2.49 16.62
N ASN A 201 -2.72 -1.23 16.15
CA ASN A 201 -1.39 -0.74 15.76
C ASN A 201 -0.43 -0.70 16.96
N TYR A 202 -0.88 -0.26 18.14
CA TYR A 202 -0.05 -0.23 19.34
C TYR A 202 0.39 -1.63 19.79
N ALA A 203 -0.50 -2.62 19.65
CA ALA A 203 -0.20 -4.03 19.88
C ALA A 203 0.82 -4.59 18.88
N ALA A 204 0.85 -4.09 17.64
CA ALA A 204 1.81 -4.48 16.63
C ALA A 204 3.22 -3.97 16.95
N THR A 205 4.11 -4.87 17.37
CA THR A 205 5.50 -4.58 17.79
C THR A 205 6.51 -4.83 16.67
N HIS A 206 6.09 -5.57 15.64
CA HIS A 206 6.85 -5.90 14.47
C HIS A 206 5.89 -5.98 13.28
N SER A 207 6.32 -5.44 12.13
CA SER A 207 5.71 -5.69 10.84
C SER A 207 6.77 -5.68 9.76
N PHE A 208 6.81 -6.71 8.94
CA PHE A 208 7.78 -6.87 7.88
C PHE A 208 7.19 -7.59 6.67
N LEU A 209 7.54 -7.14 5.47
CA LEU A 209 7.10 -7.77 4.23
C LEU A 209 8.25 -8.57 3.62
N HIS A 210 8.17 -9.89 3.73
CA HIS A 210 9.12 -10.82 3.12
C HIS A 210 8.78 -11.04 1.64
N VAL A 211 9.81 -11.02 0.79
CA VAL A 211 9.69 -11.32 -0.63
C VAL A 211 10.65 -12.44 -0.97
N ASP A 212 10.09 -13.58 -1.34
CA ASP A 212 10.78 -14.78 -1.78
C ASP A 212 10.47 -15.02 -3.26
N ALA A 213 11.40 -14.62 -4.12
CA ALA A 213 11.26 -14.73 -5.56
C ALA A 213 11.30 -16.18 -6.05
N GLU A 214 12.08 -17.05 -5.39
CA GLU A 214 12.22 -18.46 -5.77
C GLU A 214 10.93 -19.23 -5.45
N ALA A 215 10.33 -18.99 -4.29
CA ALA A 215 9.06 -19.60 -3.89
C ALA A 215 7.82 -18.90 -4.46
N GLN A 216 8.02 -17.79 -5.20
CA GLN A 216 6.97 -16.89 -5.69
C GLN A 216 5.99 -16.51 -4.58
N ARG A 217 6.53 -16.01 -3.46
CA ARG A 217 5.77 -15.76 -2.24
C ARG A 217 6.11 -14.40 -1.65
N ILE A 218 5.08 -13.66 -1.26
CA ILE A 218 5.19 -12.42 -0.50
C ILE A 218 4.44 -12.62 0.81
N THR A 219 5.13 -12.52 1.95
CA THR A 219 4.54 -12.77 3.27
C THR A 219 4.59 -11.51 4.12
N LEU A 220 3.45 -11.07 4.63
CA LEU A 220 3.39 -10.05 5.69
C LEU A 220 3.53 -10.75 7.04
N ASP A 221 4.63 -10.49 7.75
CA ASP A 221 4.93 -11.02 9.09
C ASP A 221 4.69 -9.94 10.14
N ILE A 222 3.79 -10.19 11.09
CA ILE A 222 3.40 -9.26 12.15
C ILE A 222 3.50 -9.94 13.52
N THR A 223 4.11 -9.24 14.48
CA THR A 223 4.02 -9.62 15.89
C THR A 223 3.02 -8.72 16.61
N ILE A 224 1.96 -9.31 17.15
CA ILE A 224 0.91 -8.64 17.93
C ILE A 224 1.02 -9.06 19.39
N ASP A 225 1.13 -8.09 20.29
CA ASP A 225 1.06 -8.33 21.74
C ASP A 225 -0.37 -8.74 22.14
N PRO A 226 -0.59 -10.02 22.52
CA PRO A 226 -1.92 -10.54 22.82
C PRO A 226 -2.49 -10.00 24.14
N SER A 227 -1.68 -9.30 24.96
CA SER A 227 -2.17 -8.61 26.15
C SER A 227 -2.89 -7.28 25.83
N ILE A 228 -2.70 -6.76 24.61
CA ILE A 228 -3.26 -5.47 24.15
C ILE A 228 -4.37 -5.68 23.13
N ALA A 229 -4.14 -6.52 22.12
CA ALA A 229 -5.12 -6.80 21.06
C ALA A 229 -5.06 -8.27 20.64
N SER A 230 -6.21 -8.82 20.25
CA SER A 230 -6.27 -10.18 19.72
C SER A 230 -5.95 -10.22 18.22
N VAL A 231 -5.64 -11.41 17.70
CA VAL A 231 -5.53 -11.62 16.23
C VAL A 231 -6.87 -11.38 15.54
N MET A 232 -8.00 -11.59 16.24
CA MET A 232 -9.32 -11.30 15.68
C MET A 232 -9.56 -9.80 15.54
N ASP A 233 -9.11 -8.98 16.50
CA ASP A 233 -9.17 -7.51 16.41
C ASP A 233 -8.43 -7.01 15.17
N TYR A 234 -7.28 -7.63 14.83
CA TYR A 234 -6.55 -7.32 13.60
C TYR A 234 -7.41 -7.57 12.36
N PHE A 235 -8.06 -8.74 12.27
CA PHE A 235 -8.90 -9.06 11.12
C PHE A 235 -10.14 -8.18 11.03
N GLU A 236 -10.72 -7.76 12.16
CA GLU A 236 -11.89 -6.89 12.18
C GLU A 236 -11.67 -5.60 11.38
N ILE A 237 -10.47 -5.02 11.44
CA ILE A 237 -10.15 -3.75 10.77
C ILE A 237 -9.30 -3.89 9.51
N PHE A 238 -8.56 -4.99 9.35
CA PHE A 238 -7.59 -5.12 8.25
C PHE A 238 -7.89 -6.23 7.24
N LEU A 239 -9.01 -6.95 7.38
CA LEU A 239 -9.34 -8.02 6.43
C LEU A 239 -9.43 -7.51 4.98
N SER A 240 -10.06 -6.37 4.73
CA SER A 240 -10.13 -5.77 3.38
C SER A 240 -8.74 -5.47 2.80
N ARG A 241 -7.80 -5.02 3.65
CA ARG A 241 -6.41 -4.77 3.28
C ARG A 241 -5.73 -6.06 2.82
N MET A 242 -5.97 -7.17 3.51
CA MET A 242 -5.38 -8.46 3.15
C MET A 242 -5.91 -8.99 1.82
N ILE A 243 -7.18 -8.71 1.49
CA ILE A 243 -7.75 -9.08 0.19
C ILE A 243 -7.05 -8.34 -0.96
N ILE A 244 -6.84 -7.03 -0.83
CA ILE A 244 -6.16 -6.26 -1.88
C ILE A 244 -4.67 -6.64 -1.97
N CYS A 245 -4.00 -6.93 -0.85
CA CYS A 245 -2.63 -7.47 -0.84
C CYS A 245 -2.54 -8.80 -1.59
N ARG A 246 -3.48 -9.72 -1.37
CA ARG A 246 -3.56 -10.98 -2.12
C ARG A 246 -3.62 -10.75 -3.62
N ARG A 247 -4.55 -9.91 -4.07
CA ARG A 247 -4.71 -9.56 -5.50
C ARG A 247 -3.46 -8.88 -6.07
N ALA A 248 -2.79 -8.04 -5.28
CA ALA A 248 -1.55 -7.37 -5.68
C ALA A 248 -0.38 -8.36 -5.82
N ALA A 249 -0.22 -9.30 -4.87
CA ALA A 249 0.78 -10.36 -4.99
C ALA A 249 0.50 -11.25 -6.20
N GLU A 250 -0.75 -11.65 -6.43
CA GLU A 250 -1.17 -12.44 -7.60
C GLU A 250 -0.85 -11.72 -8.91
N PHE A 251 -1.05 -10.40 -8.97
CA PHE A 251 -0.65 -9.59 -10.13
C PHE A 251 0.85 -9.67 -10.41
N LEU A 252 1.68 -9.71 -9.37
CA LEU A 252 3.13 -9.88 -9.47
C LEU A 252 3.57 -11.33 -9.71
N GLY A 253 2.62 -12.26 -9.93
CA GLY A 253 2.90 -13.68 -10.11
C GLY A 253 3.34 -14.38 -8.83
N CYS A 254 2.96 -13.85 -7.67
CA CYS A 254 3.29 -14.38 -6.35
C CYS A 254 2.02 -14.76 -5.56
N ARG A 255 2.17 -15.66 -4.59
CA ARG A 255 1.14 -15.89 -3.56
C ARG A 255 1.38 -14.94 -2.39
N PHE A 256 0.30 -14.38 -1.86
CA PHE A 256 0.35 -13.63 -0.61
C PHE A 256 0.19 -14.58 0.59
N GLY A 257 0.97 -14.36 1.64
CA GLY A 257 0.80 -15.02 2.93
C GLY A 257 0.75 -14.00 4.06
N LEU A 258 0.09 -14.36 5.16
CA LEU A 258 0.06 -13.57 6.38
C LEU A 258 0.54 -14.45 7.54
N GLU A 259 1.55 -13.98 8.27
CA GLU A 259 2.07 -14.64 9.46
C GLU A 259 1.87 -13.71 10.65
N ILE A 260 1.14 -14.19 11.67
CA ILE A 260 0.90 -13.43 12.90
C ILE A 260 1.34 -14.28 14.09
N ASN A 261 2.30 -13.78 14.87
CA ASN A 261 2.85 -14.49 16.03
C ASN A 261 3.33 -15.92 15.69
N GLY A 262 3.96 -16.11 14.52
CA GLY A 262 4.44 -17.40 14.01
C GLY A 262 3.33 -18.35 13.52
N SER A 263 2.06 -17.92 13.56
CA SER A 263 0.94 -18.66 12.97
C SER A 263 0.71 -18.18 11.55
N ARG A 264 0.81 -19.09 10.58
CA ARG A 264 0.66 -18.76 9.16
C ARG A 264 -0.75 -18.99 8.65
N LEU A 265 -1.22 -18.06 7.83
CA LEU A 265 -2.43 -18.13 7.03
C LEU A 265 -2.00 -18.04 5.55
N GLU A 266 -2.33 -19.08 4.78
CA GLU A 266 -2.07 -19.19 3.33
C GLU A 266 -3.39 -19.17 2.55
#